data_AF-A0A1A8G3W5-F1
#
_entry.id   AF-A0A1A8G3W5-F1
#
_cell.length_a   1.000
_cell.length_b   1.000
_cell.length_c   1.000
_cell.angle_alpha   90.00
_cell.angle_beta   90.00
_cell.angle_gamma   90.00
#
_symmetry.space_group_name_H-M   'P 1'
#
loop_
_entity.id
_entity.type
_entity.pdbx_description
1 polymer ?
#
loop_
_entity_poly.entity_id
_entity_poly.type
_entity_poly.pdbx_seq_one_letter_code
_entity_poly.pdbx_strand_id
1 'polypeptide(L)'
;GGMNPVVVAGAILRGIKVGTSSTILHKLTTIHLVLRNMDLFLTFKHQAMQMFSPLTQVSQQLPQVQQSPVSGILNTSIAGQQSAFQFLGLSRKDVDDAMERFSELYDTQCSNHNFNKEDLMDLTTEDVLGLQQLVETEGLCVQLDPSGNLTVSGLKDGVSKMVMLMHGIFMKTKEENNLYTRVAWCIMGQNGNWERLPKTSNYKLEKQDIKGGIQDARGVLW
;
A
#
# COMPACT_ATOMS: atom_id res chain seq x y z
N GLY A 1 19.10 26.01 -6.83
CA GLY A 1 18.61 27.32 -7.29
C GLY A 1 17.24 27.68 -6.73
N GLY A 2 16.97 27.43 -5.45
CA GLY A 2 15.78 27.97 -4.73
C GLY A 2 14.38 27.56 -5.21
N MET A 3 14.24 26.91 -6.36
CA MET A 3 12.94 26.52 -6.92
C MET A 3 12.32 25.35 -6.18
N ASN A 4 10.98 25.36 -6.10
CA ASN A 4 10.20 24.30 -5.49
C ASN A 4 10.42 22.97 -6.26
N PRO A 5 10.91 21.90 -5.60
CA PRO A 5 11.18 20.60 -6.23
C PRO A 5 9.96 20.00 -6.96
N VAL A 6 8.75 20.21 -6.45
CA VAL A 6 7.51 19.67 -7.03
C VAL A 6 7.24 20.32 -8.39
N VAL A 7 7.41 21.64 -8.48
CA VAL A 7 7.20 22.39 -9.73
C VAL A 7 8.22 21.98 -10.78
N VAL A 8 9.49 21.87 -10.38
CA VAL A 8 10.59 21.46 -11.25
C VAL A 8 10.40 20.04 -11.77
N ALA A 9 10.11 19.09 -10.88
CA ALA A 9 9.84 17.69 -11.23
C ALA A 9 8.66 17.59 -12.21
N GLY A 10 7.54 18.24 -11.91
CA GLY A 10 6.36 18.23 -12.77
C GLY A 10 6.63 18.83 -14.15
N ALA A 11 7.40 19.93 -14.24
CA ALA A 11 7.73 20.56 -15.51
C ALA A 11 8.63 19.66 -16.39
N ILE A 12 9.68 19.07 -15.82
CA ILE A 12 10.61 18.20 -16.55
C ILE A 12 9.88 16.93 -17.03
N LEU A 13 9.12 16.29 -16.14
CA LEU A 13 8.39 15.06 -16.47
C LEU A 13 7.29 15.32 -17.52
N ARG A 14 6.60 16.47 -17.47
CA ARG A 14 5.68 16.87 -18.55
C ARG A 14 6.39 17.05 -19.88
N GLY A 15 7.54 17.73 -19.89
CA GLY A 15 8.35 17.89 -21.09
C GLY A 15 8.77 16.54 -21.69
N ILE A 16 9.19 15.60 -20.83
CA ILE A 16 9.50 14.23 -21.22
C ILE A 16 8.27 13.55 -21.83
N LYS A 17 7.12 13.57 -21.14
CA LYS A 17 5.88 12.94 -21.60
C LYS A 17 5.45 13.47 -22.96
N VAL A 18 5.45 14.79 -23.14
CA VAL A 18 5.10 15.42 -24.42
C VAL A 18 6.09 15.04 -25.51
N GLY A 19 7.39 15.06 -25.19
CA GLY A 19 8.46 14.68 -26.12
C GLY A 19 8.34 13.23 -26.59
N THR A 20 8.20 12.28 -25.66
CA THR A 20 8.09 10.84 -25.98
C THR A 20 6.74 10.47 -26.60
N SER A 21 5.68 11.24 -26.35
CA SER A 21 4.39 11.07 -27.05
C SER A 21 4.38 11.68 -28.46
N SER A 22 5.39 12.48 -28.81
CA SER A 22 5.51 13.10 -30.13
C SER A 22 6.13 12.15 -31.16
N THR A 23 5.85 12.39 -32.44
CA THR A 23 6.41 11.59 -33.56
C THR A 23 7.94 11.60 -33.61
N ILE A 24 8.60 12.55 -32.96
CA ILE A 24 10.06 12.71 -33.01
C ILE A 24 10.77 11.71 -32.09
N LEU A 25 10.24 11.48 -30.89
CA LEU A 25 10.88 10.62 -29.87
C LEU A 25 10.02 9.40 -29.48
N HIS A 26 9.04 9.02 -30.30
CA HIS A 26 8.15 7.87 -30.03
C HIS A 26 8.86 6.52 -29.87
N LYS A 27 10.13 6.41 -30.29
CA LYS A 27 10.97 5.20 -30.11
C LYS A 27 11.84 5.25 -28.85
N LEU A 28 11.86 6.35 -28.12
CA LEU A 28 12.66 6.50 -26.90
C LEU A 28 11.97 5.78 -25.75
N THR A 29 12.51 4.62 -25.36
CA THR A 29 11.95 3.77 -24.31
C THR A 29 12.52 4.06 -22.92
N THR A 30 13.72 4.64 -22.87
CA THR A 30 14.49 4.76 -21.62
C THR A 30 15.11 6.14 -21.51
N ILE A 31 14.88 6.80 -20.37
CA ILE A 31 15.47 8.10 -20.03
C ILE A 31 16.05 8.00 -18.63
N HIS A 32 17.34 8.32 -18.48
CA HIS A 32 18.01 8.32 -17.18
C HIS A 32 18.10 9.75 -16.65
N LEU A 33 17.52 9.98 -15.47
CA LEU A 33 17.61 11.26 -14.76
C LEU A 33 18.57 11.11 -13.59
N VAL A 34 19.62 11.94 -13.57
CA VAL A 34 20.60 11.96 -12.47
C VAL A 34 20.20 13.03 -11.46
N LEU A 35 19.74 12.59 -10.29
CA LEU A 35 19.30 13.46 -9.20
C LEU A 35 20.32 13.40 -8.07
N ARG A 36 20.85 14.55 -7.65
CA ARG A 36 21.96 14.64 -6.69
C ARG A 36 21.52 14.64 -5.21
N ASN A 37 20.23 14.56 -4.94
CA ASN A 37 19.67 14.67 -3.59
C ASN A 37 18.44 13.76 -3.48
N MET A 38 18.29 13.10 -2.32
CA MET A 38 17.26 12.10 -2.07
C MET A 38 15.83 12.68 -2.00
N ASP A 39 15.62 13.86 -1.42
CA ASP A 39 14.31 14.53 -1.39
C ASP A 39 13.86 14.91 -2.80
N LEU A 40 14.81 15.32 -3.65
CA LEU A 40 14.60 15.54 -5.07
C LEU A 40 14.21 14.23 -5.77
N PHE A 41 14.89 13.13 -5.46
CA PHE A 41 14.52 11.81 -5.98
C PHE A 41 13.09 11.41 -5.61
N LEU A 42 12.70 11.50 -4.33
CA LEU A 42 11.34 11.17 -3.88
C LEU A 42 10.29 12.02 -4.57
N THR A 43 10.56 13.31 -4.73
CA THR A 43 9.66 14.23 -5.41
C THR A 43 9.47 13.86 -6.89
N PHE A 44 10.55 13.54 -7.59
CA PHE A 44 10.50 13.09 -8.98
C PHE A 44 9.81 11.73 -9.12
N LYS A 45 10.10 10.78 -8.23
CA LYS A 45 9.44 9.46 -8.21
C LYS A 45 7.92 9.62 -8.08
N HIS A 46 7.45 10.39 -7.10
CA HIS A 46 6.02 10.62 -6.89
C HIS A 46 5.36 11.25 -8.13
N GLN A 47 5.96 12.30 -8.70
CA GLN A 47 5.43 12.96 -9.90
C GLN A 47 5.44 12.04 -11.12
N ALA A 48 6.47 11.18 -11.27
CA ALA A 48 6.57 10.24 -12.38
C ALA A 48 5.50 9.16 -12.29
N MET A 49 5.26 8.59 -11.10
CA MET A 49 4.19 7.63 -10.88
C MET A 49 2.83 8.23 -11.26
N GLN A 50 2.51 9.43 -10.79
CA GLN A 50 1.24 10.09 -11.15
C GLN A 50 1.06 10.33 -12.66
N MET A 51 2.16 10.53 -13.40
CA MET A 51 2.10 10.97 -14.79
C MET A 51 2.25 9.82 -15.81
N PHE A 52 2.97 8.76 -15.45
CA PHE A 52 3.34 7.64 -16.31
C PHE A 52 2.81 6.29 -15.84
N SER A 53 2.09 6.20 -14.71
CA SER A 53 1.44 4.96 -14.32
C SER A 53 0.50 4.48 -15.43
N PRO A 54 0.54 3.19 -15.81
CA PRO A 54 -0.50 2.60 -16.63
C PRO A 54 -1.82 2.74 -15.88
N LEU A 55 -2.88 3.17 -16.56
CA LEU A 55 -4.23 2.91 -16.08
C LEU A 55 -4.39 1.39 -16.07
N THR A 56 -4.07 0.74 -14.95
CA THR A 56 -4.48 -0.64 -14.72
C THR A 56 -6.00 -0.60 -14.65
N GLN A 57 -6.66 -0.84 -15.78
CA GLN A 57 -8.06 -1.21 -15.78
C GLN A 57 -8.15 -2.50 -14.97
N VAL A 58 -8.51 -2.36 -13.70
CA VAL A 58 -8.97 -3.48 -12.88
C VAL A 58 -10.28 -3.94 -13.52
N SER A 59 -10.16 -4.84 -14.50
CA SER A 59 -11.29 -5.64 -14.95
C SER A 59 -11.69 -6.51 -13.77
N GLN A 60 -12.78 -6.12 -13.11
CA GLN A 60 -13.44 -6.93 -12.09
C GLN A 60 -13.99 -8.19 -12.77
N GLN A 61 -13.15 -9.21 -12.90
CA GLN A 61 -13.63 -10.57 -13.08
C GLN A 61 -13.37 -11.32 -11.78
N LEU A 62 -14.46 -11.65 -11.11
CA LEU A 62 -14.54 -12.55 -9.98
C LEU A 62 -14.20 -13.97 -10.47
N PRO A 63 -13.28 -14.68 -9.80
CA PRO A 63 -13.55 -16.08 -9.51
C PRO A 63 -13.62 -16.29 -8.00
N GLN A 64 -14.78 -16.79 -7.56
CA GLN A 64 -14.94 -17.43 -6.26
C GLN A 64 -14.00 -18.64 -6.16
N VAL A 65 -12.94 -18.53 -5.36
CA VAL A 65 -12.38 -19.64 -4.58
C VAL A 65 -11.86 -19.04 -3.29
N GLN A 66 -12.15 -19.66 -2.14
CA GLN A 66 -11.63 -19.27 -0.82
C GLN A 66 -10.09 -19.14 -0.87
N GLN A 67 -9.60 -17.91 -1.03
CA GLN A 67 -8.20 -17.56 -0.89
C GLN A 67 -8.05 -16.84 0.45
N SER A 68 -6.98 -17.16 1.17
CA SER A 68 -6.61 -16.44 2.39
C SER A 68 -6.55 -14.93 2.10
N PRO A 69 -7.03 -14.05 2.99
CA PRO A 69 -7.06 -12.60 2.79
C PRO A 69 -5.70 -12.02 2.34
N VAL A 70 -4.62 -12.69 2.74
CA VAL A 70 -3.22 -12.32 2.53
C VAL A 70 -2.74 -12.52 1.08
N SER A 71 -3.43 -13.35 0.27
CA SER A 71 -3.04 -13.65 -1.11
C SER A 71 -2.96 -12.40 -1.99
N GLY A 72 -3.83 -11.43 -1.76
CA GLY A 72 -3.79 -10.17 -2.50
C GLY A 72 -2.56 -9.31 -2.19
N ILE A 73 -2.10 -9.31 -0.93
CA ILE A 73 -0.90 -8.56 -0.49
C ILE A 73 0.37 -9.14 -1.14
N LEU A 74 0.40 -10.46 -1.33
CA LEU A 74 1.50 -11.16 -2.00
C LEU A 74 1.59 -10.84 -3.49
N ASN A 75 0.45 -10.65 -4.17
CA ASN A 75 0.42 -10.33 -5.60
C ASN A 75 0.96 -8.93 -5.93
N THR A 76 0.90 -8.00 -4.98
CA THR A 76 1.46 -6.64 -5.09
C THR A 76 2.90 -6.53 -4.58
N SER A 77 3.41 -7.60 -3.96
CA SER A 77 4.80 -7.65 -3.51
C SER A 77 5.72 -7.40 -4.71
N ILE A 78 6.71 -6.52 -4.54
CA ILE A 78 7.77 -6.29 -5.54
C ILE A 78 8.74 -7.49 -5.59
N ALA A 79 8.32 -8.67 -5.14
CA ALA A 79 9.05 -9.93 -5.26
C ALA A 79 9.25 -10.27 -6.75
N GLY A 80 10.31 -9.71 -7.34
CA GLY A 80 10.68 -9.89 -8.74
C GLY A 80 11.25 -8.66 -9.43
N GLN A 81 11.03 -7.44 -8.95
CA GLN A 81 11.69 -6.27 -9.56
C GLN A 81 13.03 -5.99 -8.90
N GLN A 82 14.10 -6.34 -9.59
CA GLN A 82 15.46 -6.00 -9.19
C GLN A 82 15.77 -4.57 -9.63
N SER A 83 15.98 -3.67 -8.66
CA SER A 83 16.62 -2.38 -8.92
C SER A 83 18.13 -2.53 -8.76
N ALA A 84 18.90 -2.02 -9.72
CA ALA A 84 20.35 -2.08 -9.69
C ALA A 84 20.93 -0.67 -9.48
N PHE A 85 21.87 -0.55 -8.55
CA PHE A 85 22.68 0.65 -8.38
C PHE A 85 23.95 0.53 -9.21
N GLN A 86 24.22 1.52 -10.06
CA GLN A 86 25.46 1.60 -10.82
C GLN A 86 26.45 2.54 -10.12
N PHE A 87 27.64 2.02 -9.80
CA PHE A 87 28.72 2.78 -9.20
C PHE A 87 29.81 3.04 -10.25
N LEU A 88 30.24 4.30 -10.35
CA LEU A 88 31.30 4.75 -11.26
C LEU A 88 32.33 5.52 -10.45
N GLY A 89 33.61 5.19 -10.62
CA GLY A 89 34.72 5.80 -9.89
C GLY A 89 36.02 5.79 -10.70
N LEU A 90 37.02 6.55 -10.23
CA LEU A 90 38.31 6.71 -10.91
C LEU A 90 39.26 5.52 -10.67
N SER A 91 39.04 4.76 -9.60
CA SER A 91 39.78 3.55 -9.29
C SER A 91 38.85 2.44 -8.81
N ARG A 92 39.31 1.19 -8.89
CA ARG A 92 38.57 0.02 -8.39
C ARG A 92 38.32 0.13 -6.88
N LYS A 93 39.34 0.57 -6.13
CA LYS A 93 39.25 0.75 -4.68
C LYS A 93 38.16 1.74 -4.29
N ASP A 94 38.07 2.88 -4.98
CA ASP A 94 37.04 3.88 -4.65
C ASP A 94 35.63 3.35 -4.91
N VAL A 95 35.45 2.54 -5.96
CA VAL A 95 34.17 1.91 -6.28
C VAL A 95 33.79 0.86 -5.23
N ASP A 96 34.73 0.00 -4.85
CA ASP A 96 34.49 -1.05 -3.86
C ASP A 96 34.21 -0.45 -2.46
N ASP A 97 35.01 0.52 -2.01
CA ASP A 97 34.81 1.24 -0.74
C ASP A 97 33.44 1.98 -0.72
N ALA A 98 33.01 2.54 -1.87
CA ALA A 98 31.70 3.19 -1.98
C ALA A 98 30.54 2.20 -1.96
N MET A 99 30.69 1.04 -2.60
CA MET A 99 29.70 -0.02 -2.61
C MET A 99 29.51 -0.61 -1.22
N GLU A 100 30.60 -0.87 -0.49
CA GLU A 100 30.56 -1.36 0.89
C GLU A 100 29.83 -0.39 1.80
N ARG A 101 30.26 0.89 1.83
CA ARG A 101 29.58 1.92 2.63
C ARG A 101 28.12 2.10 2.26
N PHE A 102 27.78 2.05 0.98
CA PHE A 102 26.39 2.13 0.55
C PHE A 102 25.58 0.94 1.08
N SER A 103 26.11 -0.28 0.98
CA SER A 103 25.44 -1.49 1.48
C SER A 103 25.21 -1.40 2.98
N GLU A 104 26.23 -1.04 3.75
CA GLU A 104 26.13 -0.87 5.20
C GLU A 104 25.05 0.17 5.57
N LEU A 105 25.10 1.35 4.95
CA LEU A 105 24.11 2.40 5.19
C LEU A 105 22.70 1.95 4.78
N TYR A 106 22.57 1.31 3.62
CA TYR A 106 21.28 0.82 3.15
C TYR A 106 20.68 -0.23 4.08
N ASP A 107 21.49 -1.20 4.53
CA ASP A 107 21.07 -2.22 5.47
C ASP A 107 20.64 -1.63 6.81
N THR A 108 21.35 -0.60 7.31
CA THR A 108 20.94 0.11 8.53
C THR A 108 19.62 0.86 8.39
N GLN A 109 19.17 1.18 7.17
CA GLN A 109 17.89 1.81 6.91
C GLN A 109 16.76 0.81 6.63
N CYS A 110 17.09 -0.47 6.45
CA CYS A 110 16.12 -1.52 6.25
C CYS A 110 15.65 -2.12 7.58
N SER A 111 14.44 -2.64 7.58
CA SER A 111 13.91 -3.46 8.66
C SER A 111 12.98 -4.53 8.12
N ASN A 112 12.62 -5.47 8.98
CA ASN A 112 11.57 -6.43 8.72
C ASN A 112 10.66 -6.55 9.94
N HIS A 113 9.44 -7.03 9.71
CA HIS A 113 8.47 -7.34 10.76
C HIS A 113 7.68 -8.58 10.37
N ASN A 114 7.40 -9.42 11.37
CA ASN A 114 6.64 -10.66 11.20
C ASN A 114 5.28 -10.53 11.88
N PHE A 115 4.23 -10.80 11.12
CA PHE A 115 2.86 -10.90 11.62
C PHE A 115 2.47 -12.38 11.67
N ASN A 116 1.91 -12.81 12.80
CA ASN A 116 1.49 -14.19 12.96
C ASN A 116 0.19 -14.44 12.21
N LYS A 117 -0.04 -15.69 11.80
CA LYS A 117 -1.27 -16.08 11.11
C LYS A 117 -2.55 -15.66 11.84
N GLU A 118 -2.56 -15.73 13.17
CA GLU A 118 -3.70 -15.38 14.01
C GLU A 118 -4.08 -13.91 13.86
N ASP A 119 -3.08 -13.03 13.79
CA ASP A 119 -3.29 -11.59 13.58
C ASP A 119 -3.92 -11.33 12.20
N LEU A 120 -3.65 -12.18 11.22
CA LEU A 120 -4.12 -12.00 9.83
C LEU A 120 -5.56 -12.50 9.61
N MET A 121 -6.15 -13.26 10.54
CA MET A 121 -7.48 -13.87 10.35
C MET A 121 -8.63 -12.87 10.36
N ASP A 122 -8.46 -11.74 11.04
CA ASP A 122 -9.50 -10.73 11.24
C ASP A 122 -9.51 -9.64 10.15
N LEU A 123 -8.66 -9.76 9.13
CA LEU A 123 -8.56 -8.77 8.05
C LEU A 123 -9.77 -8.83 7.12
N THR A 124 -10.41 -7.67 6.92
CA THR A 124 -11.46 -7.52 5.91
C THR A 124 -10.86 -7.29 4.52
N THR A 125 -11.69 -7.39 3.48
CA THR A 125 -11.28 -7.06 2.10
C THR A 125 -10.80 -5.62 1.97
N GLU A 126 -11.41 -4.68 2.69
CA GLU A 126 -11.00 -3.27 2.68
C GLU A 126 -9.61 -3.08 3.32
N ASP A 127 -9.37 -3.77 4.44
CA ASP A 127 -8.06 -3.76 5.11
C ASP A 127 -6.96 -4.31 4.19
N VAL A 128 -7.22 -5.43 3.51
CA VAL A 128 -6.29 -6.03 2.55
C VAL A 128 -5.96 -5.07 1.40
N LEU A 129 -6.94 -4.34 0.87
CA LEU A 129 -6.72 -3.35 -0.18
C LEU A 129 -5.86 -2.17 0.31
N GLY A 130 -6.12 -1.67 1.51
CA GLY A 130 -5.30 -0.63 2.14
C GLY A 130 -3.85 -1.07 2.36
N LEU A 131 -3.65 -2.31 2.79
CA LEU A 131 -2.33 -2.91 2.97
C LEU A 131 -1.59 -3.09 1.63
N GLN A 132 -2.27 -3.56 0.57
CA GLN A 132 -1.71 -3.64 -0.78
C GLN A 132 -1.21 -2.28 -1.28
N GLN A 133 -2.05 -1.25 -1.16
CA GLN A 133 -1.68 0.09 -1.58
C GLN A 133 -0.45 0.62 -0.83
N LEU A 134 -0.35 0.32 0.47
CA LEU A 134 0.80 0.71 1.27
C LEU A 134 2.07 -0.03 0.82
N VAL A 135 1.98 -1.33 0.54
CA VAL A 135 3.08 -2.14 0.02
C VAL A 135 3.63 -1.55 -1.29
N GLU A 136 2.76 -1.19 -2.23
CA GLU A 136 3.15 -0.58 -3.50
C GLU A 136 3.76 0.81 -3.31
N THR A 137 3.13 1.64 -2.49
CA THR A 137 3.53 3.05 -2.30
C THR A 137 4.89 3.15 -1.60
N GLU A 138 5.09 2.36 -0.56
CA GLU A 138 6.32 2.35 0.25
C GLU A 138 7.39 1.42 -0.33
N GLY A 139 7.06 0.62 -1.34
CA GLY A 139 7.98 -0.29 -2.00
C GLY A 139 8.41 -1.46 -1.11
N LEU A 140 7.47 -2.03 -0.36
CA LEU A 140 7.75 -3.11 0.58
C LEU A 140 7.80 -4.47 -0.11
N CYS A 141 8.62 -5.36 0.43
CA CYS A 141 8.66 -6.76 0.07
C CYS A 141 7.82 -7.54 1.08
N VAL A 142 6.95 -8.41 0.58
CA VAL A 142 6.06 -9.22 1.39
C VAL A 142 6.25 -10.69 1.04
N GLN A 143 6.40 -11.52 2.07
CA GLN A 143 6.61 -12.96 1.95
C GLN A 143 5.70 -13.69 2.94
N LEU A 144 5.13 -14.81 2.50
CA LEU A 144 4.34 -15.70 3.35
C LEU A 144 5.13 -16.98 3.58
N ASP A 145 5.34 -17.33 4.84
CA ASP A 145 5.98 -18.59 5.17
C ASP A 145 4.99 -19.78 5.06
N PRO A 146 5.47 -21.04 5.05
CA PRO A 146 4.60 -22.21 5.00
C PRO A 146 3.63 -22.36 6.19
N SER A 147 3.92 -21.70 7.31
CA SER A 147 3.08 -21.68 8.51
C SER A 147 1.93 -20.67 8.39
N GLY A 148 1.97 -19.79 7.39
CA GLY A 148 1.01 -18.73 7.16
C GLY A 148 1.33 -17.41 7.85
N ASN A 149 2.56 -17.24 8.36
CA ASN A 149 3.02 -15.96 8.90
C ASN A 149 3.47 -15.05 7.75
N LEU A 150 3.25 -13.74 7.93
CA LEU A 150 3.58 -12.73 6.95
C LEU A 150 4.83 -11.96 7.38
N THR A 151 5.90 -12.05 6.60
CA THR A 151 7.08 -11.21 6.76
C THR A 151 6.99 -10.02 5.80
N VAL A 152 7.09 -8.81 6.33
CA VAL A 152 7.19 -7.57 5.57
C VAL A 152 8.59 -7.00 5.77
N SER A 153 9.27 -6.64 4.69
CA SER A 153 10.61 -6.04 4.72
C SER A 153 10.73 -4.85 3.77
N GLY A 154 11.63 -3.93 4.08
CA GLY A 154 11.84 -2.71 3.30
C GLY A 154 12.49 -1.61 4.14
N LEU A 155 12.34 -0.36 3.72
CA LEU A 155 12.80 0.79 4.51
C LEU A 155 12.03 0.90 5.83
N LYS A 156 12.73 1.28 6.90
CA LYS A 156 12.21 1.39 8.26
C LYS A 156 10.88 2.13 8.34
N ASP A 157 10.78 3.31 7.73
CA ASP A 157 9.57 4.13 7.78
C ASP A 157 8.36 3.41 7.16
N GLY A 158 8.56 2.73 6.04
CA GLY A 158 7.51 1.96 5.37
C GLY A 158 7.05 0.78 6.21
N VAL A 159 7.99 0.02 6.77
CA VAL A 159 7.68 -1.10 7.67
C VAL A 159 6.96 -0.61 8.94
N SER A 160 7.39 0.52 9.52
CA SER A 160 6.73 1.12 10.68
C SER A 160 5.29 1.56 10.38
N LYS A 161 5.03 2.16 9.21
CA LYS A 161 3.67 2.49 8.77
C LYS A 161 2.80 1.23 8.65
N MET A 162 3.35 0.15 8.09
CA MET A 162 2.64 -1.14 7.98
C MET A 162 2.25 -1.69 9.35
N VAL A 163 3.19 -1.68 10.31
CA VAL A 163 2.93 -2.11 11.69
C VAL A 163 1.85 -1.25 12.35
N MET A 164 1.91 0.07 12.19
CA MET A 164 0.90 0.98 12.74
C MET A 164 -0.49 0.73 12.15
N LEU A 165 -0.58 0.52 10.83
CA LEU A 165 -1.85 0.25 10.16
C LEU A 165 -2.47 -1.07 10.66
N MET A 166 -1.68 -2.14 10.69
CA MET A 166 -2.09 -3.44 11.24
C MET A 166 -2.57 -3.31 12.69
N HIS A 167 -1.80 -2.62 13.54
CA HIS A 167 -2.19 -2.40 14.93
C HIS A 167 -3.53 -1.64 15.06
N GLY A 168 -3.76 -0.63 14.21
CA GLY A 168 -5.02 0.09 14.15
C GLY A 168 -6.21 -0.81 13.80
N ILE A 169 -6.03 -1.71 12.82
CA ILE A 169 -7.04 -2.70 12.44
C ILE A 169 -7.37 -3.62 13.62
N PHE A 170 -6.36 -4.17 14.30
CA PHE A 170 -6.56 -5.07 15.44
C PHE A 170 -7.26 -4.38 16.62
N MET A 171 -6.88 -3.13 16.93
CA MET A 171 -7.52 -2.36 17.99
C MET A 171 -8.99 -2.09 17.66
N LYS A 172 -9.30 -1.75 16.40
CA LYS A 172 -10.67 -1.58 15.94
C LYS A 172 -11.47 -2.88 16.10
N THR A 173 -10.96 -4.02 15.62
CA THR A 173 -11.65 -5.32 15.76
C THR A 173 -11.93 -5.68 17.23
N LYS A 174 -10.96 -5.44 18.11
CA LYS A 174 -11.13 -5.66 19.55
C LYS A 174 -12.20 -4.74 20.14
N GLU A 175 -12.23 -3.48 19.75
CA GLU A 175 -13.25 -2.53 20.18
C GLU A 175 -14.64 -2.91 19.65
N GLU A 176 -14.76 -3.26 18.37
CA GLU A 176 -15.99 -3.77 17.74
C GLU A 176 -16.53 -4.97 18.53
N ASN A 177 -15.67 -5.94 18.85
CA ASN A 177 -16.04 -7.12 19.62
C ASN A 177 -16.54 -6.79 21.03
N ASN A 178 -15.87 -5.87 21.74
CA ASN A 178 -16.29 -5.43 23.07
C ASN A 178 -17.64 -4.69 23.00
N LEU A 179 -17.79 -3.79 22.04
CA LEU A 179 -19.01 -3.03 21.87
C LEU A 179 -20.19 -3.95 21.55
N TYR A 180 -19.96 -4.95 20.69
CA TYR A 180 -20.96 -5.93 20.31
C TYR A 180 -21.36 -6.90 21.43
N THR A 181 -20.66 -6.98 22.55
CA THR A 181 -21.18 -7.72 23.71
C THR A 181 -22.07 -6.85 24.61
N ARG A 182 -21.92 -5.52 24.52
CA ARG A 182 -22.57 -4.55 25.42
C ARG A 182 -23.79 -3.86 24.80
N VAL A 183 -23.77 -3.64 23.49
CA VAL A 183 -24.78 -2.88 22.77
C VAL A 183 -25.34 -3.69 21.60
N ALA A 184 -26.66 -3.82 21.54
CA ALA A 184 -27.37 -4.56 20.51
C ALA A 184 -28.31 -3.63 19.73
N TRP A 185 -27.81 -3.09 18.63
CA TRP A 185 -28.66 -2.47 17.63
C TRP A 185 -29.35 -3.55 16.78
N CYS A 186 -30.66 -3.44 16.63
CA CYS A 186 -31.48 -4.38 15.87
C CYS A 186 -32.22 -3.64 14.75
N ILE A 187 -32.47 -4.34 13.65
CA ILE A 187 -33.20 -3.84 12.49
C ILE A 187 -34.26 -4.86 12.07
N MET A 188 -35.30 -4.42 11.37
CA MET A 188 -36.36 -5.30 10.90
C MET A 188 -35.87 -6.15 9.71
N GLY A 189 -35.85 -7.47 9.90
CA GLY A 189 -35.51 -8.46 8.87
C GLY A 189 -36.65 -8.69 7.87
N GLN A 190 -36.37 -9.44 6.80
CA GLN A 190 -37.35 -9.74 5.73
C GLN A 190 -38.59 -10.48 6.26
N ASN A 191 -38.42 -11.22 7.34
CA ASN A 191 -39.42 -12.07 7.94
C ASN A 191 -40.33 -11.29 8.91
N GLY A 192 -40.09 -9.98 9.08
CA GLY A 192 -40.76 -9.12 10.06
C GLY A 192 -40.19 -9.22 11.49
N ASN A 193 -39.19 -10.06 11.71
CA ASN A 193 -38.52 -10.20 13.01
C ASN A 193 -37.43 -9.13 13.19
N TRP A 194 -37.22 -8.70 14.43
CA TRP A 194 -36.06 -7.88 14.77
C TRP A 194 -34.80 -8.73 14.78
N GLU A 195 -33.87 -8.41 13.89
CA GLU A 195 -32.59 -9.08 13.74
C GLU A 195 -31.47 -8.15 14.21
N ARG A 196 -30.48 -8.73 14.89
CA ARG A 196 -29.35 -7.95 15.35
C ARG A 196 -28.49 -7.54 14.16
N LEU A 197 -28.11 -6.26 14.11
CA LEU A 197 -27.21 -5.77 13.07
C LEU A 197 -25.86 -6.48 13.14
N PRO A 198 -25.18 -6.73 12.01
CA PRO A 198 -23.81 -7.22 11.99
C PRO A 198 -22.86 -6.34 12.82
N LYS A 199 -21.79 -6.93 13.37
CA LYS A 199 -20.80 -6.26 14.24
C LYS A 199 -20.34 -4.90 13.70
N THR A 200 -19.90 -4.87 12.45
CA THR A 200 -19.37 -3.65 11.81
C THR A 200 -20.43 -2.57 11.66
N SER A 201 -21.66 -2.91 11.27
CA SER A 201 -22.76 -1.94 11.15
C SER A 201 -23.18 -1.39 12.52
N ASN A 202 -23.22 -2.26 13.54
CA ASN A 202 -23.48 -1.87 14.92
C ASN A 202 -22.39 -0.90 15.44
N TYR A 203 -21.12 -1.21 15.20
CA TYR A 203 -20.02 -0.32 15.57
C TYR A 203 -20.09 1.04 14.86
N LYS A 204 -20.36 1.05 13.55
CA LYS A 204 -20.51 2.30 12.78
C LYS A 204 -21.64 3.18 13.32
N LEU A 205 -22.78 2.59 13.70
CA LEU A 205 -23.87 3.34 14.36
C LEU A 205 -23.39 4.00 15.65
N GLU A 206 -22.74 3.22 16.50
CA GLU A 206 -22.32 3.71 17.82
C GLU A 206 -21.24 4.79 17.71
N LYS A 207 -20.39 4.72 16.69
CA LYS A 207 -19.39 5.75 16.36
C LYS A 207 -19.92 6.92 15.55
N GLN A 208 -21.23 6.94 15.24
CA GLN A 208 -21.87 7.94 14.38
C GLN A 208 -21.23 8.05 12.98
N ASP A 209 -20.58 6.99 12.50
CA ASP A 209 -19.93 6.91 11.18
C ASP A 209 -20.87 6.30 10.13
N ILE A 210 -22.05 6.89 10.01
CA ILE A 210 -23.12 6.48 9.09
C ILE A 210 -23.35 7.62 8.11
N LYS A 211 -22.40 7.84 7.20
CA LYS A 211 -22.48 8.89 6.16
C LYS A 211 -23.64 8.73 5.16
N GLY A 212 -24.41 7.64 5.24
CA GLY A 212 -25.52 7.37 4.33
C GLY A 212 -26.72 6.64 4.95
N GLY A 213 -26.82 6.56 6.29
CA GLY A 213 -27.88 5.81 6.98
C GLY A 213 -27.70 4.29 6.91
N ILE A 214 -28.65 3.54 7.50
CA ILE A 214 -28.69 2.07 7.44
C ILE A 214 -29.97 1.62 6.77
N GLN A 215 -29.81 0.81 5.73
CA GLN A 215 -30.94 0.24 5.01
C GLN A 215 -31.42 -1.05 5.71
N ASP A 216 -32.72 -1.16 5.97
CA ASP A 216 -33.34 -2.38 6.46
C ASP A 216 -33.48 -3.43 5.35
N ALA A 217 -33.83 -4.66 5.71
CA ALA A 217 -33.92 -5.76 4.77
C ALA A 217 -35.09 -5.63 3.76
N ARG A 218 -35.93 -4.61 3.92
CA ARG A 218 -37.02 -4.22 3.01
C ARG A 218 -36.67 -2.98 2.18
N GLY A 219 -35.44 -2.49 2.29
CA GLY A 219 -34.95 -1.36 1.51
C GLY A 219 -35.22 0.01 2.13
N VAL A 220 -35.74 0.11 3.36
CA VAL A 220 -36.01 1.38 4.04
C VAL A 220 -34.74 1.92 4.68
N LEU A 221 -34.39 3.19 4.40
CA LEU A 221 -33.21 3.85 4.94
C LEU A 221 -33.52 4.54 6.28
N TRP A 222 -32.71 4.27 7.30
CA TRP A 222 -32.79 4.82 8.67
C TRP A 222 -31.61 5.74 8.97
#